data_AF-A0A843KTP9-F1
#
_entry.id   AF-A0A843KTP9-F1
#
_cell.length_a   1.000
_cell.length_b   1.000
_cell.length_c   1.000
_cell.angle_alpha   90.00
_cell.angle_beta   90.00
_cell.angle_gamma   90.00
#
_symmetry.space_group_name_H-M   'P 1'
#
loop_
_entity.id
_entity.type
_entity.pdbx_description
1 polymer ?
#
loop_
_entity_poly.entity_id
_entity_poly.type
_entity_poly.pdbx_seq_one_letter_code
_entity_poly.pdbx_strand_id
1 'polypeptide(L)' 'MDEVTKEELKWKFYRLAIVLNAIVLIVALGVVALLKLQGHYAIPAALILFAAALGLGLYFRKHYSATRRWLDEQP' A
#
# COMPACT_ATOMS: atom_id res chain seq x y z
N MET A 1 6.67 -20.77 18.64
CA MET A 1 6.13 -20.67 17.27
C MET A 1 6.72 -21.76 16.39
N ASP A 2 5.85 -22.60 15.83
CA ASP A 2 6.21 -23.56 14.79
C ASP A 2 6.82 -22.86 13.57
N GLU A 3 7.71 -23.56 12.85
CA GLU A 3 8.37 -23.02 11.65
C GLU A 3 7.33 -22.64 10.57
N VAL A 4 6.27 -23.43 10.44
CA VAL A 4 5.15 -23.20 9.53
C VAL A 4 4.45 -21.86 9.81
N THR A 5 4.24 -21.53 11.09
CA THR A 5 3.58 -20.28 11.49
C THR A 5 4.46 -19.05 11.24
N LYS A 6 5.79 -19.20 11.37
CA LYS A 6 6.76 -18.13 11.03
C LYS A 6 6.79 -17.83 9.54
N GLU A 7 6.72 -18.85 8.68
CA GLU A 7 6.69 -18.64 7.23
C GLU A 7 5.40 -17.96 6.77
N GLU A 8 4.25 -18.36 7.31
CA GLU A 8 2.97 -17.72 6.99
C GLU A 8 2.98 -16.23 7.38
N LEU A 9 3.60 -15.91 8.52
CA LEU A 9 3.82 -14.54 8.97
C LEU A 9 4.68 -13.74 8.02
N LYS A 10 5.83 -14.28 7.62
CA LYS A 10 6.73 -13.63 6.65
C LYS A 10 5.98 -13.31 5.36
N TRP A 11 5.18 -14.24 4.85
CA TRP A 11 4.37 -14.00 3.65
C TRP A 11 3.32 -12.90 3.83
N LYS A 12 2.62 -12.87 4.97
CA LYS A 12 1.67 -11.79 5.30
C LYS A 12 2.37 -10.42 5.36
N PHE A 13 3.54 -10.35 5.97
CA PHE A 13 4.36 -9.13 6.02
C PHE A 13 4.90 -8.72 4.65
N TYR A 14 5.41 -9.66 3.85
CA TYR A 14 5.86 -9.39 2.48
C TYR A 14 4.73 -8.80 1.64
N ARG A 15 3.53 -9.37 1.73
CA ARG A 15 2.36 -8.85 1.02
C ARG A 15 2.03 -7.42 1.44
N LEU A 16 2.05 -7.13 2.74
CA LEU A 16 1.88 -5.77 3.27
C LEU A 16 2.97 -4.83 2.72
N ALA A 17 4.24 -5.22 2.79
CA ALA A 17 5.35 -4.41 2.30
C ALA A 17 5.25 -4.12 0.79
N ILE A 18 4.82 -5.09 -0.02
CA ILE A 18 4.59 -4.91 -1.46
C ILE A 18 3.46 -3.89 -1.70
N VAL A 19 2.34 -4.01 -1.00
CA VAL A 19 1.21 -3.07 -1.13
C VAL A 19 1.64 -1.66 -0.71
N LEU A 20 2.39 -1.53 0.38
CA LEU A 20 2.91 -0.24 0.83
C LEU A 20 3.84 0.40 -0.20
N ASN A 21 4.76 -0.38 -0.77
CA ASN A 21 5.63 0.10 -1.85
C ASN A 21 4.82 0.52 -3.09
N ALA A 22 3.79 -0.24 -3.46
CA ALA A 22 2.91 0.13 -4.56
C ALA A 22 2.22 1.48 -4.31
N ILE A 23 1.74 1.74 -3.08
CA ILE A 23 1.17 3.04 -2.70
C ILE A 23 2.21 4.15 -2.88
N VAL A 24 3.42 3.96 -2.35
CA VAL A 24 4.51 4.95 -2.46
C VAL A 24 4.83 5.25 -3.93
N LEU A 25 4.93 4.23 -4.78
CA LEU A 25 5.18 4.39 -6.21
C LEU A 25 4.04 5.15 -6.91
N ILE A 26 2.78 4.82 -6.62
CA ILE A 26 1.62 5.51 -7.21
C ILE A 26 1.60 6.99 -6.80
N VAL A 27 1.88 7.30 -5.53
CA VAL A 27 1.98 8.67 -5.04
C VAL A 27 3.13 9.41 -5.75
N ALA A 28 4.30 8.78 -5.86
CA ALA A 28 5.44 9.36 -6.57
C ALA A 28 5.09 9.66 -8.04
N LEU A 29 4.41 8.74 -8.72
CA LEU A 29 3.91 8.96 -10.08
C LEU A 29 2.91 10.11 -10.16
N GLY A 30 2.03 10.26 -9.17
CA GLY A 30 1.09 11.39 -9.08
C GLY A 30 1.81 12.74 -8.96
N VAL A 31 2.86 12.80 -8.14
CA VAL A 31 3.70 14.00 -8.02
C VAL A 31 4.46 14.27 -9.31
N VAL A 32 5.03 13.24 -9.94
CA VAL A 32 5.70 13.38 -11.23
C VAL A 32 4.72 13.86 -12.30
N ALA A 33 3.48 13.36 -12.32
CA ALA A 33 2.45 13.82 -13.25
C ALA A 33 2.16 15.32 -13.07
N LEU A 34 2.10 15.83 -11.83
CA LEU A 34 1.90 17.26 -11.57
C LEU A 34 3.09 18.13 -12.01
N LEU A 35 4.32 17.64 -11.81
CA LEU A 35 5.53 18.43 -12.07
C LEU A 35 6.00 18.36 -13.53
N LYS A 36 5.83 17.21 -14.18
CA LYS A 36 6.34 16.95 -15.53
C LYS A 36 5.27 16.96 -16.62
N LEU A 37 4.03 16.58 -16.32
CA LEU A 37 2.99 16.59 -17.34
C LEU A 37 2.50 18.04 -17.50
N GLN A 38 2.69 18.61 -18.67
CA GLN A 38 2.16 19.94 -19.01
C GLN A 38 0.84 19.77 -19.76
N GLY A 39 -0.14 20.63 -19.44
CA GLY A 39 -1.43 20.67 -20.12
C GLY A 39 -2.61 20.19 -19.27
N HIS A 40 -3.79 20.20 -19.87
CA HIS A 40 -5.08 19.99 -19.19
C HIS A 40 -5.23 18.62 -18.52
N TYR A 41 -4.40 17.63 -18.89
CA TYR A 41 -4.46 16.26 -18.36
C TYR A 41 -3.60 16.01 -17.13
N ALA A 42 -2.70 16.92 -16.76
CA ALA A 42 -1.84 16.78 -15.58
C ALA A 42 -2.62 16.64 -14.28
N ILE A 43 -3.59 17.52 -14.06
CA ILE A 43 -4.42 17.55 -12.86
C ILE A 43 -5.34 16.31 -12.77
N PRO A 44 -6.11 15.95 -13.83
CA PRO A 44 -6.91 14.72 -13.81
C PRO A 44 -6.08 13.46 -13.57
N ALA A 45 -4.92 13.32 -14.21
CA ALA A 45 -4.06 12.15 -14.04
C ALA A 45 -3.54 12.03 -12.61
N ALA A 46 -3.07 13.13 -12.02
CA ALA A 46 -2.62 13.15 -10.63
C ALA A 46 -3.75 12.86 -9.64
N LEU A 47 -4.96 13.41 -9.88
CA LEU A 47 -6.13 13.13 -9.06
C LEU A 47 -6.49 11.65 -9.06
N ILE A 48 -6.48 10.99 -10.23
CA ILE A 48 -6.74 9.56 -10.34
C ILE A 48 -5.69 8.75 -9.58
N LEU A 49 -4.40 9.09 -9.74
CA LEU A 49 -3.30 8.41 -9.04
C LEU A 49 -3.41 8.58 -7.53
N PHE A 50 -3.70 9.78 -7.03
CA PHE A 50 -3.88 10.01 -5.59
C PHE A 50 -5.14 9.35 -5.03
N ALA A 51 -6.25 9.33 -5.79
CA ALA A 51 -7.44 8.60 -5.40
C ALA A 51 -7.17 7.09 -5.30
N ALA A 52 -6.44 6.52 -6.26
CA ALA A 52 -6.01 5.13 -6.23
C ALA A 52 -5.09 4.83 -5.04
N ALA A 53 -4.12 5.72 -4.76
CA ALA A 53 -3.23 5.60 -3.60
C ALA A 53 -3.99 5.67 -2.27
N LEU A 54 -4.98 6.55 -2.15
CA LEU A 54 -5.86 6.62 -0.98
C LEU A 54 -6.67 5.33 -0.80
N GLY A 55 -7.26 4.81 -1.88
CA GLY A 55 -7.98 3.55 -1.86
C GLY A 55 -7.12 2.38 -1.40
N LEU A 56 -5.92 2.24 -1.95
CA LEU A 56 -4.95 1.23 -1.50
C LEU A 56 -4.48 1.48 -0.06
N GLY A 57 -4.30 2.74 0.36
CA GLY A 57 -3.93 3.10 1.72
C GLY A 57 -4.98 2.65 2.75
N LEU A 58 -6.26 2.83 2.44
CA LEU A 58 -7.35 2.34 3.28
C LEU A 58 -7.39 0.80 3.32
N TYR A 59 -7.18 0.14 2.18
CA TYR A 59 -7.07 -1.32 2.09
C TYR A 59 -5.89 -1.84 2.94
N PHE A 60 -4.72 -1.22 2.79
CA PHE A 60 -3.52 -1.54 3.56
C PHE A 60 -3.76 -1.38 5.06
N ARG A 61 -4.38 -0.28 5.49
CA ARG A 61 -4.66 -0.01 6.92
C ARG A 61 -5.58 -1.07 7.52
N LYS A 62 -6.61 -1.51 6.78
CA LYS A 62 -7.52 -2.60 7.21
C LYS A 62 -6.76 -3.91 7.35
N HIS A 63 -5.99 -4.30 6.34
CA HIS A 63 -5.20 -5.54 6.37
C HIS A 63 -4.12 -5.53 7.44
N TYR A 64 -3.43 -4.41 7.62
CA TYR A 64 -2.39 -4.26 8.64
C TYR A 64 -2.98 -4.43 10.05
N SER A 65 -4.11 -3.79 10.33
CA SER A 65 -4.79 -3.93 11.62
C SER A 65 -5.23 -5.37 11.90
N ALA A 66 -5.71 -6.08 10.87
CA ALA A 66 -6.10 -7.49 11.00
C ALA A 66 -4.89 -8.40 11.25
N THR A 67 -3.80 -8.21 10.51
CA THR A 67 -2.56 -8.97 10.71
C THR A 67 -1.95 -8.69 12.08
N ARG A 68 -2.00 -7.45 12.56
CA ARG A 68 -1.50 -7.07 13.89
C ARG A 68 -2.31 -7.72 15.01
N ARG A 69 -3.64 -7.72 14.93
CA ARG A 69 -4.51 -8.41 15.90
C ARG A 69 -4.24 -9.91 15.96
N TRP A 70 -4.08 -10.55 14.80
CA TRP A 70 -3.72 -11.96 14.73
C TRP A 70 -2.33 -12.25 15.33
N LEU A 71 -1.39 -11.29 15.24
CA LEU A 71 -0.08 -11.39 15.88
C LEU A 71 -0.19 -11.30 17.41
N ASP A 72 -1.01 -10.37 17.90
CA ASP A 72 -1.24 -10.16 19.33
C ASP A 72 -1.99 -11.35 19.99
N GLU A 73 -2.74 -12.12 19.19
CA GLU A 73 -3.45 -13.34 19.61
C GLU A 73 -2.56 -14.60 19.62
N GLN A 74 -1.32 -14.53 19.11
CA GLN A 74 -0.36 -15.65 19.15
C GLN A 74 0.41 -15.65 20.48
N PRO A 75 0.39 -16.75 21.27
CA PRO A 75 1.14 -16.87 22.52
C PRO A 75 2.65 -17.06 22.33
#